data_AF-A0A351Z1Y3-F1
#
_entry.id   AF-A0A351Z1Y3-F1
#
_cell.length_a   1.000
_cell.length_b   1.000
_cell.length_c   1.000
_cell.angle_alpha   90.00
_cell.angle_beta   90.00
_cell.angle_gamma   90.00
#
_symmetry.space_group_name_H-M   'P 1'
#
loop_
_entity.id
_entity.type
_entity.pdbx_description
1 polymer ?
#
loop_
_entity_poly.entity_id
_entity_poly.type
_entity_poly.pdbx_seq_one_letter_code
_entity_poly.pdbx_strand_id
1 'polypeptide(L)'
;MKKVIKVILYILAFILIITSYFYIGKLINLIHIVQDAHVTNYDINGNEIYSCDGINTNKNYWKYNEKNQILEYKSVMESAVGKEIYLVSYEYENNKLIKSIHKSTGKIDKEDYNILYVYDENGLKIKEIHSKNGQTLYEYDENSRLVKKTSPDKIITNYSYDENGNCIHEESSDGSIKKMEYADDGRILKRTHINDKSYGNRTFIWEYFDDDPEISKKWYDEDDYAPTWMVYDKNGEYIETGIKLDDGDLVTKYKKVVKYKYWKNGQIKSKKVYTLERKEEFIKK
;
A
#
# COMPACT_ATOMS: atom_id res chain seq x y z
N MET A 1 -16.72 -40.33 -0.32
CA MET A 1 -15.44 -40.42 0.43
C MET A 1 -14.47 -39.39 -0.14
N LYS A 2 -14.25 -38.27 0.54
CA LYS A 2 -13.44 -37.14 0.03
C LYS A 2 -12.00 -37.29 0.54
N LYS A 3 -11.01 -37.34 -0.37
CA LYS A 3 -9.59 -37.55 -0.07
C LYS A 3 -8.96 -36.26 0.48
N VAL A 4 -8.46 -36.31 1.71
CA VAL A 4 -7.47 -35.35 2.24
C VAL A 4 -6.12 -35.79 1.70
N ILE A 5 -5.45 -34.96 0.90
CA ILE A 5 -4.10 -35.25 0.40
C ILE A 5 -3.11 -34.59 1.36
N LYS A 6 -2.42 -35.40 2.17
CA LYS A 6 -1.29 -34.98 3.00
C LYS A 6 -0.01 -35.12 2.17
N VAL A 7 0.62 -34.02 1.80
CA VAL A 7 1.96 -34.03 1.18
C VAL A 7 2.97 -33.74 2.28
N ILE A 8 3.92 -34.65 2.50
CA ILE A 8 5.07 -34.45 3.40
C ILE A 8 6.31 -34.52 2.52
N LEU A 9 7.06 -33.43 2.39
CA LEU A 9 8.38 -33.42 1.74
C LEU A 9 9.46 -33.53 2.82
N TYR A 10 10.40 -34.47 2.66
CA TYR A 10 11.61 -34.54 3.49
C TYR A 10 12.83 -34.15 2.63
N ILE A 11 13.58 -33.13 3.05
CA ILE A 11 14.91 -32.83 2.51
C ILE A 11 15.90 -32.92 3.68
N LEU A 12 16.90 -33.79 3.55
CA LEU A 12 17.95 -34.01 4.54
C LEU A 12 18.82 -32.74 4.68
N ALA A 13 18.61 -32.02 5.78
CA ALA A 13 19.56 -31.17 6.55
C ALA A 13 18.84 -30.04 7.31
N PHE A 14 17.61 -29.69 6.93
CA PHE A 14 16.72 -28.83 7.71
C PHE A 14 15.31 -29.42 7.62
N ILE A 15 14.69 -29.71 8.76
CA ILE A 15 13.30 -30.16 8.78
C ILE A 15 12.46 -29.01 8.23
N LEU A 16 12.05 -29.12 6.96
CA LEU A 16 11.07 -28.25 6.32
C LEU A 16 9.77 -29.07 6.24
N ILE A 17 8.94 -29.04 7.28
CA ILE A 17 7.60 -29.62 7.19
C ILE A 17 6.71 -28.53 6.62
N ILE A 18 6.43 -28.62 5.32
CA ILE A 18 5.29 -27.93 4.70
C ILE A 18 4.10 -28.86 4.87
N THR A 19 3.17 -28.52 5.75
CA THR A 19 1.85 -29.16 5.75
C THR A 19 0.88 -28.24 5.03
N SER A 20 0.59 -28.59 3.78
CA SER A 20 -0.44 -27.93 2.98
C SER A 20 -1.69 -28.78 3.01
N TYR A 21 -2.77 -28.22 3.55
CA TYR A 21 -4.09 -28.83 3.43
C TYR A 21 -4.80 -28.20 2.24
N PHE A 22 -5.37 -29.03 1.38
CA PHE A 22 -6.13 -28.59 0.22
C PHE A 22 -7.60 -29.03 0.37
N TYR A 23 -8.53 -28.09 0.21
CA TYR A 23 -9.96 -28.38 0.04
C TYR A 23 -10.42 -27.79 -1.30
N ILE A 24 -10.87 -28.64 -2.23
CA ILE A 24 -11.34 -28.25 -3.58
C ILE A 24 -10.31 -27.36 -4.32
N GLY A 25 -9.02 -27.72 -4.28
CA GLY A 25 -7.96 -27.00 -4.99
C GLY A 25 -7.54 -25.66 -4.38
N LYS A 26 -8.10 -25.25 -3.22
CA LYS A 26 -7.66 -24.08 -2.46
C LYS A 26 -6.86 -24.49 -1.22
N LEU A 27 -5.79 -23.74 -0.95
CA LEU A 27 -4.91 -23.92 0.21
C LEU A 27 -5.62 -23.42 1.47
N ILE A 28 -5.90 -24.32 2.42
CA ILE A 28 -6.64 -24.00 3.66
C ILE A 28 -5.71 -23.88 4.88
N ASN A 29 -4.45 -24.31 4.76
CA ASN A 29 -3.47 -24.21 5.82
C ASN A 29 -2.06 -24.36 5.24
N LEU A 30 -1.14 -23.46 5.60
CA LEU A 30 0.28 -23.53 5.25
C LEU A 30 1.11 -23.38 6.53
N ILE A 31 1.54 -24.51 7.09
CA ILE A 31 2.48 -24.51 8.20
C ILE A 31 3.87 -24.71 7.61
N HIS A 32 4.75 -23.72 7.76
CA HIS A 32 6.19 -23.92 7.67
C HIS A 32 6.69 -24.24 9.08
N ILE A 33 7.20 -25.46 9.31
CA ILE A 33 7.96 -25.75 10.54
C ILE A 33 9.43 -25.62 10.17
N VAL A 34 9.94 -24.40 10.27
CA VAL A 34 11.36 -24.10 10.45
C VAL A 34 11.40 -23.20 11.67
N GLN A 35 12.41 -23.32 12.52
CA GLN A 35 12.71 -22.29 13.51
C GLN A 35 12.70 -20.93 12.76
N ASP A 36 11.94 -19.95 13.24
CA ASP A 36 11.73 -18.63 12.58
C ASP A 36 10.77 -18.58 11.37
N ALA A 37 9.85 -19.54 11.22
CA ALA A 37 8.90 -19.56 10.11
C ALA A 37 7.62 -18.72 10.37
N HIS A 38 7.33 -17.80 9.44
CA HIS A 38 6.05 -17.07 9.39
C HIS A 38 4.89 -18.07 9.19
N VAL A 39 3.87 -18.01 10.04
CA VAL A 39 2.68 -18.87 9.92
C VAL A 39 1.51 -18.04 9.42
N THR A 40 0.74 -18.59 8.48
CA THR A 40 -0.49 -17.95 7.98
C THR A 40 -1.57 -19.00 7.76
N ASN A 41 -2.74 -18.79 8.35
CA ASN A 41 -3.90 -19.67 8.22
C ASN A 41 -5.03 -18.95 7.49
N TYR A 42 -5.83 -19.71 6.75
CA TYR A 42 -6.94 -19.20 5.94
C TYR A 42 -8.26 -19.89 6.28
N ASP A 43 -9.38 -19.20 6.06
CA ASP A 43 -10.70 -19.83 6.04
C ASP A 43 -10.97 -20.60 4.73
N ILE A 44 -12.17 -21.19 4.61
CA ILE A 44 -12.59 -21.93 3.41
C ILE A 44 -12.74 -21.06 2.15
N ASN A 45 -12.94 -19.75 2.32
CA ASN A 45 -13.06 -18.79 1.23
C ASN A 45 -11.69 -18.30 0.75
N GLY A 46 -10.64 -18.53 1.54
CA GLY A 46 -9.27 -18.12 1.29
C GLY A 46 -8.88 -16.81 1.96
N ASN A 47 -9.67 -16.33 2.92
CA ASN A 47 -9.33 -15.14 3.71
C ASN A 47 -8.37 -15.52 4.84
N GLU A 48 -7.39 -14.66 5.12
CA GLU A 48 -6.44 -14.88 6.21
C GLU A 48 -7.13 -14.72 7.57
N ILE A 49 -7.11 -15.74 8.43
CA ILE A 49 -7.76 -15.70 9.75
C ILE A 49 -6.75 -15.61 10.90
N TYR A 50 -5.49 -15.94 10.61
CA TYR A 50 -4.40 -15.84 11.57
C TYR A 50 -3.06 -15.70 10.86
N SER A 51 -2.18 -14.88 11.39
CA SER A 51 -0.76 -14.96 11.09
C SER A 51 0.10 -14.67 12.29
N CYS A 52 1.32 -15.19 12.26
CA CYS A 52 2.36 -14.76 13.17
C CYS A 52 3.70 -14.62 12.45
N ASP A 53 4.52 -13.70 12.96
CA ASP A 53 5.92 -13.60 12.58
C ASP A 53 6.71 -14.88 12.98
N GLY A 54 7.91 -15.03 12.40
CA GLY A 54 8.73 -16.23 12.60
C GLY A 54 9.09 -16.52 14.05
N ILE A 55 9.20 -15.47 14.86
CA ILE A 55 9.55 -15.54 16.28
C ILE A 55 8.32 -15.50 17.22
N ASN A 56 7.11 -15.51 16.65
CA ASN A 56 5.83 -15.54 17.35
C ASN A 56 5.60 -14.38 18.34
N THR A 57 6.24 -13.23 18.08
CA THR A 57 6.09 -11.98 18.85
C THR A 57 4.97 -11.10 18.33
N ASN A 58 4.57 -11.24 17.07
CA ASN A 58 3.48 -10.48 16.48
C ASN A 58 2.45 -11.45 15.90
N LYS A 59 1.27 -11.50 16.53
CA LYS A 59 0.16 -12.39 16.15
C LYS A 59 -1.02 -11.55 15.71
N ASN A 60 -1.54 -11.84 14.53
CA ASN A 60 -2.70 -11.17 13.96
C ASN A 60 -3.85 -12.16 13.80
N TYR A 61 -5.07 -11.71 14.03
CA TYR A 61 -6.29 -12.49 13.93
C TYR A 61 -7.34 -11.68 13.18
N TRP A 62 -8.12 -12.36 12.34
CA TRP A 62 -9.23 -11.74 11.60
C TRP A 62 -10.49 -12.57 11.74
N LYS A 63 -11.63 -11.89 11.73
CA LYS A 63 -12.96 -12.49 11.57
C LYS A 63 -13.67 -11.82 10.41
N TYR A 64 -14.42 -12.60 9.64
CA TYR A 64 -15.14 -12.14 8.46
C TYR A 64 -16.63 -12.46 8.57
N ASN A 65 -17.46 -11.68 7.88
CA ASN A 65 -18.86 -12.01 7.65
C ASN A 65 -19.00 -12.97 6.44
N GLU A 66 -20.22 -13.41 6.14
CA GLU A 66 -20.53 -14.32 5.03
C GLU A 66 -20.21 -13.73 3.64
N LYS A 67 -20.06 -12.40 3.55
CA LYS A 67 -19.68 -11.67 2.33
C LYS A 67 -18.18 -11.41 2.24
N ASN A 68 -17.37 -12.06 3.08
CA ASN A 68 -15.90 -11.91 3.17
C ASN A 68 -15.43 -10.50 3.58
N GLN A 69 -16.26 -9.73 4.30
CA GLN A 69 -15.87 -8.43 4.86
C GLN A 69 -15.38 -8.62 6.30
N ILE A 70 -14.30 -7.93 6.68
CA ILE A 70 -13.69 -8.04 8.01
C ILE A 70 -14.64 -7.48 9.06
N LEU A 71 -15.03 -8.27 10.05
CA LEU A 71 -15.79 -7.86 11.24
C LEU A 71 -14.89 -7.48 12.41
N GLU A 72 -13.76 -8.16 12.55
CA GLU A 72 -12.82 -7.94 13.65
C GLU A 72 -11.39 -8.17 13.16
N TYR A 73 -10.49 -7.28 13.58
CA TYR A 73 -9.05 -7.43 13.47
C TYR A 73 -8.42 -7.29 14.85
N LYS A 74 -7.55 -8.23 15.21
CA LYS A 74 -6.82 -8.18 16.47
C LYS A 74 -5.34 -8.41 16.21
N SER A 75 -4.51 -7.46 16.64
CA SER A 75 -3.06 -7.60 16.69
C SER A 75 -2.60 -7.76 18.13
N VAL A 76 -1.69 -8.70 18.35
CA VAL A 76 -1.13 -9.02 19.66
C VAL A 76 0.38 -8.99 19.51
N MET A 77 1.01 -8.01 20.15
CA MET A 77 2.46 -7.86 20.18
C MET A 77 2.95 -8.32 21.57
N GLU A 78 3.74 -9.37 21.60
CA GLU A 78 4.35 -9.93 22.80
C GLU A 78 5.86 -9.66 22.75
N SER A 79 6.37 -8.94 23.74
CA SER A 79 7.80 -8.65 23.91
C SER A 79 8.23 -8.97 25.34
N ALA A 80 9.54 -8.90 25.61
CA ALA A 80 10.08 -8.99 26.97
C ALA A 80 9.50 -7.92 27.92
N VAL A 81 8.99 -6.81 27.38
CA VAL A 81 8.44 -5.68 28.14
C VAL A 81 6.95 -5.85 28.47
N GLY A 82 6.29 -6.83 27.84
CA GLY A 82 4.88 -7.15 28.06
C GLY A 82 4.11 -7.41 26.78
N LYS A 83 2.79 -7.48 26.92
CA LYS A 83 1.83 -7.78 25.86
C LYS A 83 1.00 -6.55 25.53
N GLU A 84 1.00 -6.14 24.27
CA GLU A 84 0.14 -5.11 23.72
C GLU A 84 -0.92 -5.72 22.81
N ILE A 85 -2.15 -5.23 22.92
CA ILE A 85 -3.26 -5.70 22.10
C ILE A 85 -3.87 -4.50 21.42
N TYR A 86 -4.07 -4.61 20.12
CA TYR A 86 -4.86 -3.69 19.32
C TYR A 86 -6.04 -4.44 18.74
N LEU A 87 -7.25 -3.92 18.94
CA LEU A 87 -8.49 -4.53 18.49
C LEU A 87 -9.28 -3.51 17.67
N VAL A 88 -9.71 -3.91 16.48
CA VAL A 88 -10.61 -3.13 15.64
C VAL A 88 -11.84 -3.95 15.32
N SER A 89 -13.02 -3.42 15.62
CA SER A 89 -14.30 -4.01 15.17
C SER A 89 -14.95 -3.13 14.12
N TYR A 90 -15.60 -3.74 13.14
CA TYR A 90 -16.21 -3.08 12.00
C TYR A 90 -17.70 -3.43 11.92
N GLU A 91 -18.53 -2.42 11.71
CA GLU A 91 -19.98 -2.57 11.51
C GLU A 91 -20.34 -2.13 10.09
N TYR A 92 -21.15 -2.93 9.40
CA TYR A 92 -21.56 -2.68 8.02
C TYR A 92 -23.07 -2.61 7.91
N GLU A 93 -23.53 -1.76 7.01
CA GLU A 93 -24.93 -1.70 6.58
C GLU A 93 -24.95 -1.69 5.05
N ASN A 94 -25.76 -2.57 4.44
CA ASN A 94 -25.86 -2.69 2.98
C ASN A 94 -24.49 -2.83 2.27
N ASN A 95 -23.58 -3.61 2.87
CA ASN A 95 -22.19 -3.82 2.44
C ASN A 95 -21.26 -2.60 2.56
N LYS A 96 -21.70 -1.47 3.11
CA LYS A 96 -20.87 -0.29 3.37
C LYS A 96 -20.41 -0.29 4.83
N LEU A 97 -19.15 0.05 5.08
CA LEU A 97 -18.61 0.19 6.44
C LEU A 97 -19.20 1.44 7.08
N ILE A 98 -20.03 1.32 8.11
CA ILE A 98 -20.65 2.48 8.77
C ILE A 98 -19.91 2.90 10.05
N LYS A 99 -19.14 1.99 10.65
CA LYS A 99 -18.44 2.27 11.90
C LYS A 99 -17.23 1.37 12.09
N SER A 100 -16.14 1.94 12.59
CA SER A 100 -15.00 1.20 13.14
C SER A 100 -14.74 1.62 14.58
N ILE A 101 -14.43 0.66 15.45
CA ILE A 101 -14.11 0.90 16.86
C ILE A 101 -12.71 0.36 17.10
N HIS A 102 -11.81 1.23 17.55
CA HIS A 102 -10.41 0.94 17.77
C HIS A 102 -10.12 0.98 19.26
N LYS A 103 -9.62 -0.14 19.80
CA LYS A 103 -9.25 -0.29 21.19
C LYS A 103 -7.81 -0.74 21.31
N SER A 104 -7.11 -0.25 22.33
CA SER A 104 -5.75 -0.70 22.61
C SER A 104 -5.51 -0.89 24.10
N THR A 105 -4.73 -1.91 24.42
CA THR A 105 -4.23 -2.15 25.77
C THR A 105 -2.71 -2.28 25.71
N GLY A 106 -1.96 -1.47 26.47
CA GLY A 106 -0.50 -1.48 26.44
C GLY A 106 0.14 -0.27 27.11
N LYS A 107 1.48 -0.20 27.13
CA LYS A 107 2.24 0.93 27.71
C LYS A 107 2.20 2.19 26.82
N ILE A 108 1.84 2.04 25.55
CA ILE A 108 1.56 3.16 24.67
C ILE A 108 0.08 3.51 24.88
N ASP A 109 -0.18 4.69 25.45
CA ASP A 109 -1.52 5.29 25.61
C ASP A 109 -2.15 5.59 24.25
N LYS A 110 -2.45 4.56 23.47
CA LYS A 110 -3.38 4.68 22.34
C LYS A 110 -4.77 4.59 22.93
N GLU A 111 -5.38 5.75 22.94
CA GLU A 111 -6.61 6.03 23.63
C GLU A 111 -7.79 5.58 22.73
N ASP A 112 -8.71 4.75 23.23
CA ASP A 112 -9.83 4.16 22.45
C ASP A 112 -10.61 5.20 21.64
N TYR A 113 -10.86 4.93 20.36
CA TYR A 113 -11.64 5.83 19.50
C TYR A 113 -12.52 5.04 18.53
N ASN A 114 -13.49 5.73 17.94
CA ASN A 114 -14.31 5.17 16.88
C ASN A 114 -14.43 6.16 15.73
N ILE A 115 -14.66 5.62 14.54
CA ILE A 115 -14.90 6.37 13.32
C ILE A 115 -16.28 5.99 12.81
N LEU A 116 -17.12 6.98 12.54
CA LEU A 116 -18.41 6.80 11.88
C LEU A 116 -18.29 7.26 10.43
N TYR A 117 -18.87 6.50 9.51
CA TYR A 117 -18.88 6.81 8.09
C TYR A 117 -20.33 7.01 7.65
N VAL A 118 -20.59 8.14 6.98
CA VAL A 118 -21.91 8.46 6.44
C VAL A 118 -21.80 8.53 4.92
N TYR A 119 -22.78 7.94 4.25
CA TYR A 119 -22.86 7.86 2.81
C TYR A 119 -24.13 8.55 2.32
N ASP A 120 -24.10 9.04 1.10
CA ASP A 120 -25.30 9.46 0.38
C ASP A 120 -26.07 8.25 -0.19
N GLU A 121 -27.18 8.55 -0.86
CA GLU A 121 -28.05 7.57 -1.53
C GLU A 121 -27.33 6.82 -2.66
N ASN A 122 -26.34 7.46 -3.30
CA ASN A 122 -25.61 6.90 -4.45
C ASN A 122 -24.49 5.95 -4.05
N GLY A 123 -24.01 5.97 -2.81
CA GLY A 123 -22.82 5.18 -2.47
C GLY A 123 -21.65 5.95 -1.92
N LEU A 124 -21.64 7.27 -2.05
CA LEU A 124 -20.46 8.09 -1.86
C LEU A 124 -20.33 8.49 -0.40
N LYS A 125 -19.12 8.35 0.14
CA LYS A 125 -18.84 8.73 1.52
C LYS A 125 -18.85 10.26 1.61
N ILE A 126 -19.84 10.83 2.28
CA ILE A 126 -19.98 12.29 2.45
C ILE A 126 -19.42 12.76 3.80
N LYS A 127 -19.24 11.85 4.76
CA LYS A 127 -18.78 12.21 6.11
C LYS A 127 -17.96 11.10 6.76
N GLU A 128 -16.95 11.50 7.51
CA GLU A 128 -16.19 10.66 8.41
C GLU A 128 -16.06 11.37 9.76
N ILE A 129 -16.53 10.78 10.85
CA ILE A 129 -16.53 11.39 12.18
C ILE A 129 -15.60 10.60 13.08
N HIS A 130 -14.46 11.16 13.42
CA HIS A 130 -13.52 10.60 14.37
C HIS A 130 -13.88 11.10 15.78
N SER A 131 -14.16 10.21 16.71
CA SER A 131 -14.64 10.58 18.06
C SER A 131 -13.70 11.51 18.83
N LYS A 132 -12.42 11.56 18.42
CA LYS A 132 -11.37 12.42 19.02
C LYS A 132 -10.85 13.55 18.14
N ASN A 133 -10.94 13.40 16.82
CA ASN A 133 -10.22 14.28 15.90
C ASN A 133 -11.18 15.14 15.09
N GLY A 134 -12.48 15.13 15.38
CA GLY A 134 -13.49 15.89 14.63
C GLY A 134 -13.97 15.14 13.38
N GLN A 135 -14.51 15.88 12.42
CA GLN A 135 -15.14 15.30 11.23
C GLN A 135 -14.45 15.75 9.94
N THR A 136 -14.41 14.86 8.96
CA THR A 136 -14.07 15.16 7.57
C THR A 136 -15.34 15.14 6.73
N LEU A 137 -15.53 16.14 5.88
CA LEU A 137 -16.63 16.23 4.92
C LEU A 137 -16.10 16.04 3.50
N TYR A 138 -16.92 15.45 2.65
CA TYR A 138 -16.61 15.20 1.24
C TYR A 138 -17.80 15.63 0.37
N GLU A 139 -17.51 16.32 -0.71
CA GLU A 139 -18.49 16.76 -1.71
C GLU A 139 -18.03 16.29 -3.09
N TYR A 140 -18.98 15.82 -3.91
CA TYR A 140 -18.72 15.20 -5.21
C TYR A 140 -19.47 15.92 -6.32
N ASP A 141 -18.94 15.85 -7.54
CA ASP A 141 -19.68 16.28 -8.74
C ASP A 141 -20.68 15.19 -9.23
N GLU A 142 -21.40 15.51 -10.29
CA GLU A 142 -22.39 14.61 -10.92
C GLU A 142 -21.78 13.31 -11.44
N ASN A 143 -20.46 13.29 -11.69
CA ASN A 143 -19.71 12.11 -12.11
C ASN A 143 -19.12 11.33 -10.93
N SER A 144 -19.57 11.62 -9.70
CA SER A 144 -19.07 10.99 -8.47
C SER A 144 -17.58 11.22 -8.19
N ARG A 145 -17.00 12.30 -8.72
CA ARG A 145 -15.59 12.69 -8.47
C ARG A 145 -15.53 13.67 -7.31
N LEU A 146 -14.57 13.49 -6.41
CA LEU A 146 -14.42 14.34 -5.22
C LEU A 146 -14.01 15.75 -5.64
N VAL A 147 -14.85 16.76 -5.41
CA VAL A 147 -14.54 18.16 -5.76
C VAL A 147 -14.12 18.99 -4.56
N LYS A 148 -14.49 18.58 -3.35
CA LYS A 148 -14.11 19.28 -2.13
C LYS A 148 -14.02 18.35 -0.93
N LYS A 149 -12.98 18.55 -0.13
CA LYS A 149 -12.75 17.88 1.15
C LYS A 149 -12.56 18.94 2.23
N THR A 150 -13.29 18.82 3.34
CA THR A 150 -13.07 19.65 4.52
C THR A 150 -12.53 18.78 5.63
N SER A 151 -11.27 18.97 6.03
CA SER A 151 -10.66 18.22 7.13
C SER A 151 -11.12 18.74 8.50
N PRO A 152 -10.83 18.01 9.59
CA PRO A 152 -11.34 18.40 10.91
C PRO A 152 -10.79 19.71 11.47
N ASP A 153 -9.58 20.11 11.03
CA ASP A 153 -8.98 21.41 11.29
C ASP A 153 -9.54 22.53 10.39
N LYS A 154 -10.64 22.25 9.67
CA LYS A 154 -11.36 23.16 8.77
C LYS A 154 -10.54 23.60 7.55
N ILE A 155 -9.46 22.91 7.23
CA ILE A 155 -8.79 23.11 5.94
C ILE A 155 -9.69 22.55 4.84
N ILE A 156 -9.97 23.40 3.85
CA ILE A 156 -10.78 23.05 2.69
C ILE A 156 -9.83 22.79 1.53
N THR A 157 -9.85 21.57 0.99
CA THR A 157 -9.13 21.22 -0.24
C THR A 157 -10.13 21.06 -1.37
N ASN A 158 -9.96 21.83 -2.44
CA ASN A 158 -10.74 21.72 -3.67
C ASN A 158 -9.95 20.96 -4.73
N TYR A 159 -10.67 20.26 -5.60
CA TYR A 159 -10.11 19.42 -6.65
C TYR A 159 -10.67 19.82 -8.00
N SER A 160 -9.84 19.79 -9.05
CA SER A 160 -10.27 20.02 -10.43
C SER A 160 -9.73 18.92 -11.34
N TYR A 161 -10.49 18.62 -12.39
CA TYR A 161 -10.26 17.47 -13.26
C TYR A 161 -10.21 17.89 -14.72
N ASP A 162 -9.45 17.16 -15.52
CA ASP A 162 -9.53 17.23 -16.99
C ASP A 162 -10.77 16.49 -17.53
N GLU A 163 -10.95 16.52 -18.85
CA GLU A 163 -12.06 15.84 -19.55
C GLU A 163 -12.00 14.32 -19.43
N ASN A 164 -10.80 13.75 -19.23
CA ASN A 164 -10.59 12.32 -19.03
C ASN A 164 -10.82 11.89 -17.58
N GLY A 165 -11.09 12.84 -16.68
CA GLY A 165 -11.32 12.60 -15.26
C GLY A 165 -10.05 12.45 -14.42
N ASN A 166 -8.89 12.84 -14.94
CA ASN A 166 -7.66 12.93 -14.15
C ASN A 166 -7.67 14.21 -13.30
N CYS A 167 -7.30 14.10 -12.03
CA CYS A 167 -7.19 15.27 -11.16
C CYS A 167 -5.97 16.09 -11.56
N ILE A 168 -6.16 17.33 -12.02
CA ILE A 168 -5.09 18.22 -12.49
C ILE A 168 -4.73 19.30 -11.47
N HIS A 169 -5.58 19.53 -10.48
CA HIS A 169 -5.38 20.57 -9.48
C HIS A 169 -5.96 20.16 -8.12
N GLU A 170 -5.17 20.31 -7.06
CA GLU A 170 -5.62 20.29 -5.68
C GLU A 170 -5.15 21.57 -5.01
N GLU A 171 -6.07 22.31 -4.40
CA GLU A 171 -5.75 23.55 -3.67
C GLU A 171 -6.39 23.51 -2.30
N SER A 172 -5.57 23.66 -1.26
CA SER A 172 -6.02 23.73 0.12
C SER A 172 -6.04 25.17 0.62
N SER A 173 -6.99 25.48 1.49
CA SER A 173 -7.14 26.82 2.09
C SER A 173 -5.98 27.23 3.00
N ASP A 174 -5.04 26.33 3.30
CA ASP A 174 -3.78 26.64 3.97
C ASP A 174 -2.67 27.13 3.00
N GLY A 175 -3.02 27.30 1.72
CA GLY A 175 -2.13 27.79 0.66
C GLY A 175 -1.29 26.71 -0.02
N SER A 176 -1.45 25.43 0.39
CA SER A 176 -0.80 24.32 -0.28
C SER A 176 -1.52 23.96 -1.59
N ILE A 177 -0.74 23.81 -2.66
CA ILE A 177 -1.25 23.50 -4.00
C ILE A 177 -0.49 22.32 -4.58
N LYS A 178 -1.21 21.41 -5.24
CA LYS A 178 -0.64 20.38 -6.11
C LYS A 178 -1.23 20.51 -7.51
N LYS A 179 -0.36 20.49 -8.52
CA LYS A 179 -0.74 20.47 -9.93
C LYS A 179 -0.23 19.19 -10.57
N MET A 180 -1.03 18.56 -11.40
CA MET A 180 -0.67 17.34 -12.11
C MET A 180 -0.90 17.50 -13.60
N GLU A 181 0.01 16.94 -14.40
CA GLU A 181 -0.08 16.88 -15.85
C GLU A 181 0.02 15.42 -16.27
N TYR A 182 -0.79 15.01 -17.25
CA TYR A 182 -0.93 13.63 -17.69
C TYR A 182 -0.72 13.53 -19.21
N ALA A 183 -0.28 12.35 -19.65
CA ALA A 183 -0.34 11.95 -21.04
C ALA A 183 -1.79 11.55 -21.42
N ASP A 184 -2.05 11.45 -22.73
CA ASP A 184 -3.37 11.09 -23.26
C ASP A 184 -3.89 9.73 -22.77
N ASP A 185 -2.99 8.81 -22.40
CA ASP A 185 -3.33 7.49 -21.86
C ASP A 185 -3.49 7.47 -20.31
N GLY A 186 -3.48 8.64 -19.67
CA GLY A 186 -3.67 8.80 -18.23
C GLY A 186 -2.42 8.60 -17.38
N ARG A 187 -1.25 8.36 -17.98
CA ARG A 187 0.03 8.32 -17.26
C ARG A 187 0.41 9.70 -16.74
N ILE A 188 0.91 9.80 -15.52
CA ILE A 188 1.35 11.08 -14.94
C ILE A 188 2.69 11.50 -15.54
N LEU A 189 2.78 12.70 -16.10
CA LEU A 189 4.01 13.26 -16.66
C LEU A 189 4.70 14.22 -15.69
N LYS A 190 3.92 14.98 -14.91
CA LYS A 190 4.46 15.98 -14.01
C LYS A 190 3.57 16.20 -12.80
N ARG A 191 4.20 16.54 -11.68
CA ARG A 191 3.53 16.94 -10.45
C ARG A 191 4.30 18.07 -9.77
N THR A 192 3.64 19.20 -9.59
CA THR A 192 4.22 20.36 -8.91
C THR A 192 3.51 20.57 -7.58
N HIS A 193 4.28 20.57 -6.51
CA HIS A 193 3.89 20.94 -5.16
C HIS A 193 4.31 22.39 -4.89
N ILE A 194 3.41 23.17 -4.30
CA ILE A 194 3.65 24.55 -3.88
C ILE A 194 3.18 24.67 -2.42
N ASN A 195 4.04 25.20 -1.55
CA ASN A 195 3.81 25.34 -0.11
C ASN A 195 3.37 24.03 0.58
N ASP A 196 3.82 22.89 0.07
CA ASP A 196 3.47 21.58 0.62
C ASP A 196 4.23 21.34 1.93
N LYS A 197 3.56 20.83 2.97
CA LYS A 197 4.18 20.61 4.28
C LYS A 197 5.28 19.54 4.26
N SER A 198 5.20 18.57 3.37
CA SER A 198 6.16 17.47 3.24
C SER A 198 7.24 17.76 2.19
N TYR A 199 6.87 18.44 1.11
CA TYR A 199 7.76 18.63 -0.05
C TYR A 199 8.19 20.07 -0.30
N GLY A 200 7.61 21.05 0.40
CA GLY A 200 7.81 22.46 0.11
C GLY A 200 7.35 22.81 -1.30
N ASN A 201 8.15 23.64 -1.98
CA ASN A 201 8.01 23.88 -3.42
C ASN A 201 8.86 22.85 -4.16
N ARG A 202 8.23 21.95 -4.91
CA ARG A 202 8.95 20.87 -5.60
C ARG A 202 8.21 20.41 -6.84
N THR A 203 8.93 20.16 -7.92
CA THR A 203 8.38 19.54 -9.12
C THR A 203 8.98 18.17 -9.35
N PHE A 204 8.12 17.18 -9.54
CA PHE A 204 8.46 15.84 -9.97
C PHE A 204 8.08 15.67 -11.44
N ILE A 205 8.96 15.02 -12.21
CA ILE A 205 8.73 14.74 -13.62
C ILE A 205 8.93 13.24 -13.85
N TRP A 206 8.10 12.67 -14.72
CA TRP A 206 8.15 11.28 -15.16
C TRP A 206 8.41 11.22 -16.66
N GLU A 207 9.39 10.40 -17.04
CA GLU A 207 9.59 9.89 -18.38
C GLU A 207 9.22 8.41 -18.40
N TYR A 208 8.61 7.96 -19.48
CA TYR A 208 8.31 6.55 -19.70
C TYR A 208 9.19 6.05 -20.85
N PHE A 209 9.66 4.82 -20.74
CA PHE A 209 10.50 4.24 -21.79
C PHE A 209 9.62 3.79 -22.96
N ASP A 210 9.95 4.22 -24.17
CA ASP A 210 9.17 3.88 -25.38
C ASP A 210 9.11 2.37 -25.61
N ASP A 211 10.22 1.66 -25.34
CA ASP A 211 10.33 0.21 -25.49
C ASP A 211 9.55 -0.58 -24.43
N ASP A 212 9.30 0.03 -23.26
CA ASP A 212 8.55 -0.57 -22.16
C ASP A 212 7.80 0.52 -21.36
N PRO A 213 6.57 0.90 -21.78
CA PRO A 213 5.82 1.99 -21.17
C PRO A 213 5.32 1.67 -19.76
N GLU A 214 5.49 0.42 -19.31
CA GLU A 214 5.28 -0.03 -17.93
C GLU A 214 6.41 0.41 -16.99
N ILE A 215 7.56 0.84 -17.54
CA ILE A 215 8.70 1.36 -16.79
C ILE A 215 8.69 2.89 -16.85
N SER A 216 8.85 3.51 -15.68
CA SER A 216 8.95 4.96 -15.56
C SER A 216 10.25 5.37 -14.90
N LYS A 217 10.84 6.47 -15.38
CA LYS A 217 11.94 7.19 -14.77
C LYS A 217 11.38 8.48 -14.18
N LYS A 218 11.54 8.65 -12.88
CA LYS A 218 11.08 9.83 -12.13
C LYS A 218 12.28 10.61 -11.60
N TRP A 219 12.27 11.92 -11.70
CA TRP A 219 13.23 12.78 -11.00
C TRP A 219 12.52 14.00 -10.41
N TYR A 220 13.24 14.77 -9.59
CA TYR A 220 12.76 16.02 -9.03
C TYR A 220 13.81 17.10 -9.17
N ASP A 221 13.34 18.34 -9.30
CA ASP A 221 14.19 19.53 -9.22
C ASP A 221 14.51 19.77 -7.74
N GLU A 222 15.77 19.65 -7.34
CA GLU A 222 16.26 20.11 -6.04
C GLU A 222 17.18 21.30 -6.32
N ASP A 223 16.79 22.49 -5.84
CA ASP A 223 17.48 23.76 -6.08
C ASP A 223 18.97 23.77 -5.65
N ASP A 224 19.44 22.75 -4.91
CA ASP A 224 20.82 22.65 -4.39
C ASP A 224 21.47 21.26 -4.53
N TYR A 225 20.80 20.27 -5.15
CA TYR A 225 21.37 18.93 -5.35
C TYR A 225 21.05 18.37 -6.73
N ALA A 226 22.11 17.94 -7.41
CA ALA A 226 22.12 17.16 -8.64
C ALA A 226 20.90 16.19 -8.72
N PRO A 227 20.00 16.30 -9.72
CA PRO A 227 18.71 15.65 -9.64
C PRO A 227 18.89 14.14 -9.61
N THR A 228 18.33 13.52 -8.57
CA THR A 228 18.29 12.06 -8.49
C THR A 228 17.13 11.56 -9.35
N TRP A 229 17.42 10.62 -10.24
CA TRP A 229 16.39 9.90 -10.96
C TRP A 229 16.22 8.51 -10.36
N MET A 230 15.00 7.99 -10.39
CA MET A 230 14.63 6.68 -9.91
C MET A 230 13.78 5.98 -10.96
N VAL A 231 14.09 4.72 -11.25
CA VAL A 231 13.35 3.89 -12.20
C VAL A 231 12.47 2.93 -11.42
N TYR A 232 11.23 2.81 -11.86
CA TYR A 232 10.20 1.97 -11.27
C TYR A 232 9.60 1.04 -12.30
N ASP A 233 9.21 -0.16 -11.85
CA ASP A 233 8.35 -1.05 -12.62
C ASP A 233 6.88 -0.60 -12.55
N LYS A 234 5.99 -1.31 -13.25
CA LYS A 234 4.54 -1.04 -13.24
C LYS A 234 3.86 -1.14 -11.89
N ASN A 235 4.45 -1.88 -10.96
CA ASN A 235 3.91 -2.05 -9.62
C ASN A 235 4.41 -0.92 -8.68
N GLY A 236 5.19 0.03 -9.21
CA GLY A 236 5.84 1.07 -8.43
C GLY A 236 7.02 0.55 -7.61
N GLU A 237 7.53 -0.65 -7.90
CA GLU A 237 8.69 -1.18 -7.24
C GLU A 237 9.96 -0.57 -7.82
N TYR A 238 10.85 -0.15 -6.92
CA TYR A 238 12.12 0.47 -7.26
C TYR A 238 13.08 -0.51 -7.96
N ILE A 239 13.57 -0.12 -9.13
CA ILE A 239 14.56 -0.85 -9.95
C ILE A 239 15.94 -0.19 -9.85
N GLU A 240 16.06 1.11 -10.06
CA GLU A 240 17.36 1.77 -10.23
C GLU A 240 17.34 3.22 -9.76
N THR A 241 18.50 3.78 -9.37
CA THR A 241 18.66 5.23 -9.21
C THR A 241 20.02 5.71 -9.72
N GLY A 242 20.04 6.95 -10.16
CA GLY A 242 21.26 7.67 -10.46
C GLY A 242 21.14 9.15 -10.12
N ILE A 243 22.26 9.85 -10.28
CA ILE A 243 22.39 11.29 -10.10
C ILE A 243 22.71 11.89 -11.47
N LYS A 244 22.06 13.00 -11.82
CA LYS A 244 22.44 13.80 -12.99
C LYS A 244 23.47 14.84 -12.56
N LEU A 245 24.68 14.77 -13.09
CA LEU A 245 25.73 15.75 -12.83
C LEU A 245 25.45 17.05 -13.61
N ASP A 246 26.11 18.13 -13.19
CA ASP A 246 25.93 19.48 -13.75
C ASP A 246 26.28 19.57 -15.25
N ASP A 247 27.09 18.64 -15.77
CA ASP A 247 27.45 18.49 -17.19
C ASP A 247 26.40 17.74 -18.03
N GLY A 248 25.34 17.24 -17.40
CA GLY A 248 24.27 16.48 -18.03
C GLY A 248 24.52 14.97 -18.10
N ASP A 249 25.66 14.48 -17.63
CA ASP A 249 25.96 13.04 -17.55
C ASP A 249 25.16 12.39 -16.41
N LEU A 250 24.69 11.15 -16.66
CA LEU A 250 23.96 10.35 -15.68
C LEU A 250 24.92 9.32 -15.08
N VAL A 251 25.03 9.32 -13.75
CA VAL A 251 25.79 8.31 -13.00
C VAL A 251 24.81 7.38 -12.29
N THR A 252 24.80 6.09 -12.65
CA THR A 252 24.07 5.06 -11.90
C THR A 252 24.76 4.84 -10.56
N LYS A 253 24.04 4.98 -9.45
CA LYS A 253 24.60 4.81 -8.10
C LYS A 253 24.28 3.42 -7.54
N TYR A 254 23.07 2.93 -7.80
CA TYR A 254 22.60 1.62 -7.34
C TYR A 254 21.67 0.99 -8.38
N LYS A 255 21.92 -0.28 -8.70
CA LYS A 255 21.08 -1.09 -9.58
C LYS A 255 20.50 -2.28 -8.81
N LYS A 256 19.19 -2.29 -8.63
CA LYS A 256 18.45 -3.39 -8.03
C LYS A 256 17.71 -4.16 -9.12
N VAL A 257 18.16 -5.36 -9.43
CA VAL A 257 17.46 -6.21 -10.40
C VAL A 257 16.40 -7.02 -9.65
N VAL A 258 15.13 -6.76 -9.94
CA VAL A 258 14.02 -7.57 -9.41
C VAL A 258 13.54 -8.50 -10.53
N LYS A 259 13.55 -9.81 -10.28
CA LYS A 259 12.96 -10.80 -11.19
C LYS A 259 11.67 -11.34 -10.59
N TYR A 260 10.57 -11.14 -11.31
CA TYR A 260 9.29 -11.78 -11.00
C TYR A 260 9.18 -13.11 -11.75
N LYS A 261 8.53 -14.08 -11.12
CA LYS A 261 7.86 -15.17 -11.82
C LYS A 261 6.37 -14.97 -11.60
N TYR A 262 5.57 -15.25 -12.63
CA TYR A 262 4.12 -15.16 -12.58
C TYR A 262 3.48 -16.53 -12.71
N TRP A 263 2.29 -16.67 -12.16
CA TRP A 263 1.36 -17.76 -12.47
C TRP A 263 0.68 -17.47 -13.83
N LYS A 264 0.07 -18.49 -14.46
CA LYS A 264 -0.65 -18.31 -15.73
C LYS A 264 -1.82 -17.32 -15.65
N ASN A 265 -2.34 -17.06 -14.45
CA ASN A 265 -3.40 -16.08 -14.19
C ASN A 265 -2.86 -14.65 -13.92
N GLY A 266 -1.57 -14.40 -14.13
CA GLY A 266 -0.94 -13.09 -13.95
C GLY A 266 -0.53 -12.74 -12.51
N GLN A 267 -0.89 -13.56 -11.51
CA GLN A 267 -0.49 -13.31 -10.12
C GLN A 267 1.00 -13.60 -9.89
N ILE A 268 1.64 -12.82 -9.02
CA ILE A 268 3.06 -12.99 -8.67
C ILE A 268 3.25 -14.37 -8.01
N LYS A 269 4.06 -15.22 -8.64
CA LYS A 269 4.45 -16.55 -8.16
C LYS A 269 5.68 -16.50 -7.25
N SER A 270 6.64 -15.65 -7.57
CA SER A 270 7.82 -15.44 -6.71
C SER A 270 8.54 -14.16 -7.10
N LYS A 271 9.07 -13.45 -6.11
CA LYS A 271 9.94 -12.29 -6.28
C LYS A 271 11.37 -12.67 -5.88
N LYS A 272 12.35 -12.46 -6.76
CA LYS A 272 13.78 -12.53 -6.42
C LYS A 272 14.40 -11.16 -6.57
N VAL A 273 15.00 -10.68 -5.50
CA VAL A 273 15.71 -9.40 -5.46
C VAL A 273 17.20 -9.68 -5.55
N TYR A 274 17.86 -9.07 -6.53
CA TYR A 274 19.31 -9.04 -6.66
C TYR A 274 19.77 -7.61 -6.39
N THR A 275 20.63 -7.44 -5.40
CA THR A 275 21.39 -6.20 -5.21
C THR A 275 22.69 -6.36 -5.98
N LEU A 276 22.89 -5.59 -7.05
CA LEU A 276 24.22 -5.42 -7.61
C LEU A 276 24.88 -4.24 -6.91
N GLU A 277 26.08 -4.47 -6.37
CA GLU A 277 26.91 -3.45 -5.72
C GLU A 277 27.21 -2.29 -6.68
N ARG A 278 27.49 -1.13 -6.08
CA ARG A 278 27.86 0.15 -6.71
C ARG A 278 28.70 -0.05 -7.97
N LYS A 279 28.08 0.15 -9.13
CA LYS A 279 28.77 0.28 -10.42
C LYS A 279 28.74 1.75 -10.81
N GLU A 280 29.88 2.41 -10.74
CA GLU A 280 30.07 3.74 -11.34
C GLU A 280 30.21 3.56 -12.85
N GLU A 281 29.09 3.36 -13.54
CA GLU A 281 29.05 3.38 -15.01
C GLU A 281 28.64 4.79 -15.46
N PHE A 282 29.53 5.45 -16.20
CA PHE A 282 29.26 6.73 -16.85
C PHE A 282 28.52 6.45 -18.15
N ILE A 283 27.27 6.90 -18.26
CA ILE A 283 26.53 6.86 -19.52
C ILE A 283 26.81 8.17 -20.24
N LYS A 284 27.83 8.19 -21.11
CA LYS A 284 28.04 9.28 -22.06
C LYS A 284 26.95 9.22 -23.14
N LYS A 285 26.32 10.37 -23.42
CA LYS A 285 25.42 10.55 -24.56
C LYS A 285 26.11 10.29 -25.89
#